data_AF-A0A945WUH1-F1
#
_entry.id   AF-A0A945WUH1-F1
#
_cell.length_a   1.000
_cell.length_b   1.000
_cell.length_c   1.000
_cell.angle_alpha   90.00
_cell.angle_beta   90.00
_cell.angle_gamma   90.00
#
_symmetry.space_group_name_H-M   'P 1'
#
loop_
_entity.id
_entity.type
_entity.pdbx_description
1 polymer ?
#
loop_
_entity_poly.entity_id
_entity_poly.type
_entity_poly.pdbx_seq_one_letter_code
_entity_poly.pdbx_strand_id
1 'polypeptide(L)'
;MRQKNLLVMAVAIAIGGLSWSIPAIAQDTIGNRLLAAEKYAATSDIGEMLNGAIAEAAKNIPKNERKKFILETARNIDIPRLRSLMVNAMVQVFTVDELNLLTEFYGSPTGQSIMKKFPEYMGAVMPFMQDELKKAAEKN
;
A
#
# COMPACT_ATOMS: atom_id res chain seq x y z
N MET A 1 -7.05 -5.25 -71.19
CA MET A 1 -7.73 -5.74 -69.97
C MET A 1 -6.78 -5.64 -68.78
N ARG A 2 -7.10 -4.73 -67.84
CA ARG A 2 -6.91 -4.80 -66.37
C ARG A 2 -5.56 -5.35 -65.87
N GLN A 3 -4.60 -4.55 -65.40
CA GLN A 3 -4.73 -3.52 -64.35
C GLN A 3 -5.54 -4.03 -63.14
N LYS A 4 -5.11 -5.13 -62.51
CA LYS A 4 -5.80 -5.67 -61.31
C LYS A 4 -4.92 -6.30 -60.22
N ASN A 5 -3.59 -6.30 -60.35
CA ASN A 5 -2.73 -7.03 -59.39
C ASN A 5 -1.84 -6.12 -58.50
N LEU A 6 -2.04 -4.81 -58.54
CA LEU A 6 -1.26 -3.83 -57.74
C LEU A 6 -2.02 -3.29 -56.52
N LEU A 7 -3.22 -3.81 -56.22
CA LEU A 7 -4.10 -3.31 -55.15
C LEU A 7 -4.21 -4.22 -53.92
N VAL A 8 -3.39 -5.28 -53.81
CA VAL A 8 -3.39 -6.15 -52.61
C VAL A 8 -2.25 -5.80 -51.64
N MET A 9 -1.35 -4.89 -52.01
CA MET A 9 -0.19 -4.52 -51.19
C MET A 9 -0.30 -3.12 -50.57
N ALA A 10 -1.51 -2.71 -50.17
CA ALA A 10 -1.76 -1.45 -49.47
C ALA A 10 -2.76 -1.58 -48.31
N VAL A 11 -2.92 -2.80 -47.75
CA VAL A 11 -3.75 -3.04 -46.54
C VAL A 11 -2.90 -3.60 -45.38
N ALA A 12 -1.59 -3.80 -45.57
CA ALA A 12 -0.70 -4.36 -44.56
C ALA A 12 0.02 -3.32 -43.66
N ILE A 13 -0.31 -2.03 -43.78
CA ILE A 13 0.23 -0.97 -42.90
C ILE A 13 -0.92 -0.10 -42.40
N ALA A 14 -1.86 -0.72 -41.70
CA ALA A 14 -2.88 -0.03 -40.89
C ALA A 14 -3.11 -0.74 -39.53
N ILE A 15 -2.12 -1.51 -39.07
CA ILE A 15 -2.11 -2.21 -37.77
C ILE A 15 -1.15 -1.51 -36.77
N GLY A 16 -0.49 -0.41 -37.18
CA GLY A 16 0.62 0.18 -36.44
C GLY A 16 0.32 1.35 -35.50
N GLY A 17 -0.93 1.71 -35.20
CA GLY A 17 -1.19 2.99 -34.50
C GLY A 17 -2.42 3.10 -33.61
N LEU A 18 -3.20 2.03 -33.42
CA LEU A 18 -4.26 2.03 -32.42
C LEU A 18 -3.77 1.24 -31.21
N SER A 19 -2.91 1.89 -30.41
CA SER A 19 -2.81 1.55 -29.00
C SER A 19 -4.21 1.72 -28.43
N TRP A 20 -4.98 0.63 -28.35
CA TRP A 20 -6.21 0.60 -27.58
C TRP A 20 -5.82 0.81 -26.12
N SER A 21 -5.74 2.07 -25.71
CA SER A 21 -5.74 2.47 -24.32
C SER A 21 -7.08 2.02 -23.77
N ILE A 22 -7.14 0.78 -23.28
CA ILE A 22 -8.28 0.33 -22.47
C ILE A 22 -8.42 1.39 -21.37
N PRO A 23 -9.55 2.10 -21.28
CA PRO A 23 -9.69 3.17 -20.31
C PRO A 23 -9.43 2.59 -18.92
N ALA A 24 -8.67 3.29 -18.07
CA ALA A 24 -8.27 2.81 -16.74
C ALA A 24 -9.46 2.29 -15.91
N ILE A 25 -10.65 2.87 -16.11
CA ILE A 25 -11.92 2.43 -15.51
C ILE A 25 -12.30 0.98 -15.87
N ALA A 26 -12.01 0.53 -17.09
CA ALA A 26 -12.31 -0.84 -17.53
C ALA A 26 -11.37 -1.88 -16.89
N GLN A 27 -10.23 -1.47 -16.34
CA GLN A 27 -9.33 -2.36 -15.59
C GLN A 27 -9.65 -2.38 -14.09
N ASP A 28 -10.41 -1.42 -13.57
CA ASP A 28 -10.67 -1.26 -12.14
C ASP A 28 -11.91 -2.04 -11.66
N THR A 29 -11.91 -3.35 -11.88
CA THR A 29 -12.98 -4.26 -11.41
C THR A 29 -12.70 -4.75 -10.00
N ILE A 30 -13.73 -5.20 -9.27
CA ILE A 30 -13.57 -5.80 -7.92
C ILE A 30 -12.55 -6.95 -7.94
N GLY A 31 -12.58 -7.81 -8.96
CA GLY A 31 -11.64 -8.92 -9.11
C GLY A 31 -10.19 -8.43 -9.27
N ASN A 32 -9.97 -7.41 -10.09
CA ASN A 32 -8.64 -6.85 -10.29
C ASN A 32 -8.14 -6.10 -9.05
N ARG A 33 -9.02 -5.38 -8.35
CA ARG A 33 -8.70 -4.75 -7.06
C ARG A 33 -8.29 -5.79 -6.03
N LEU A 34 -8.98 -6.92 -5.96
CA LEU A 34 -8.61 -8.01 -5.05
C LEU A 34 -7.21 -8.54 -5.35
N LEU A 35 -6.90 -8.78 -6.62
CA LEU A 35 -5.56 -9.22 -7.04
C LEU A 35 -4.48 -8.19 -6.69
N ALA A 36 -4.74 -6.90 -6.91
CA ALA A 36 -3.80 -5.83 -6.58
C ALA A 36 -3.64 -5.66 -5.06
N ALA A 37 -4.73 -5.79 -4.30
CA ALA A 37 -4.74 -5.68 -2.84
C ALA A 37 -3.95 -6.84 -2.20
N GLU A 38 -4.11 -8.07 -2.69
CA GLU A 38 -3.33 -9.21 -2.21
C GLU A 38 -1.83 -9.05 -2.48
N LYS A 39 -1.47 -8.51 -3.66
CA LYS A 39 -0.08 -8.16 -3.99
C LYS A 39 0.47 -7.11 -3.03
N TYR A 40 -0.27 -6.03 -2.80
CA TYR A 40 0.14 -5.01 -1.85
C TYR A 40 0.27 -5.56 -0.43
N ALA A 41 -0.71 -6.33 0.04
CA ALA A 41 -0.69 -6.96 1.36
C ALA A 41 0.44 -7.99 1.52
N ALA A 42 1.02 -8.50 0.42
CA ALA A 42 2.21 -9.37 0.46
C ALA A 42 3.53 -8.57 0.62
N THR A 43 3.53 -7.26 0.36
CA THR A 43 4.70 -6.40 0.61
C THR A 43 4.88 -6.06 2.09
N SER A 44 3.83 -6.23 2.89
CA SER A 44 3.81 -5.92 4.32
C SER A 44 3.84 -7.19 5.17
N ASP A 45 4.75 -7.26 6.13
CA ASP A 45 4.71 -8.30 7.18
C ASP A 45 3.71 -7.87 8.27
N ILE A 46 2.45 -8.28 8.09
CA ILE A 46 1.37 -8.03 9.07
C ILE A 46 1.73 -8.62 10.44
N GLY A 47 2.48 -9.73 10.47
CA GLY A 47 2.96 -10.34 11.71
C GLY A 47 3.97 -9.46 12.42
N GLU A 48 4.94 -8.90 11.70
CA GLU A 48 5.91 -7.94 12.25
C GLU A 48 5.23 -6.67 12.77
N MET A 49 4.32 -6.09 11.98
CA MET A 49 3.54 -4.92 12.38
C MET A 49 2.77 -5.19 13.68
N LEU A 50 2.11 -6.34 13.77
CA LEU A 50 1.35 -6.70 14.96
C LEU A 50 2.26 -6.96 16.17
N ASN A 51 3.38 -7.67 15.97
CA ASN A 51 4.35 -7.91 17.03
C ASN A 51 4.90 -6.59 17.59
N GLY A 52 5.19 -5.62 16.71
CA GLY A 52 5.58 -4.26 17.10
C GLY A 52 4.48 -3.57 17.93
N ALA A 53 3.23 -3.63 17.48
CA ALA A 53 2.09 -3.04 18.19
C ALA A 53 1.86 -3.67 19.58
N ILE A 54 1.94 -5.00 19.69
CA ILE A 54 1.83 -5.73 20.96
C ILE A 54 2.99 -5.35 21.90
N ALA A 55 4.21 -5.27 21.37
CA ALA A 55 5.38 -4.87 22.15
C ALA A 55 5.27 -3.43 22.68
N GLU A 56 4.74 -2.52 21.86
CA GLU A 56 4.47 -1.14 22.27
C GLU A 56 3.41 -1.10 23.38
N ALA A 57 2.28 -1.78 23.19
CA ALA A 57 1.22 -1.88 24.19
C ALA A 57 1.73 -2.47 25.52
N ALA A 58 2.63 -3.46 25.45
CA ALA A 58 3.23 -4.08 26.62
C ALA A 58 4.07 -3.10 27.47
N LYS A 59 4.51 -1.96 26.94
CA LYS A 59 5.23 -0.95 27.73
C LYS A 59 4.37 -0.37 28.86
N ASN A 60 3.06 -0.39 28.72
CA ASN A 60 2.09 0.07 29.72
C ASN A 60 1.74 -1.00 30.78
N ILE A 61 2.28 -2.22 30.65
CA ILE A 61 2.06 -3.35 31.57
C ILE A 61 3.24 -3.45 32.57
N PRO A 62 3.01 -3.89 33.84
CA PRO A 62 4.09 -4.16 34.80
C PRO A 62 5.17 -5.08 34.22
N LYS A 63 6.45 -4.77 34.46
CA LYS A 63 7.60 -5.45 33.81
C LYS A 63 7.58 -6.98 33.95
N ASN A 64 7.15 -7.48 35.11
CA ASN A 64 7.02 -8.90 35.42
C ASN A 64 5.89 -9.61 34.64
N GLU A 65 4.93 -8.87 34.10
CA GLU A 65 3.77 -9.40 33.39
C GLU A 65 3.87 -9.25 31.87
N ARG A 66 4.74 -8.36 31.37
CA ARG A 66 4.88 -8.06 29.93
C ARG A 66 5.05 -9.28 29.05
N LYS A 67 5.93 -10.21 29.42
CA LYS A 67 6.18 -11.43 28.61
C LYS A 67 4.92 -12.27 28.46
N LYS A 68 4.16 -12.44 29.55
CA LYS A 68 2.90 -13.19 29.55
C LYS A 68 1.87 -12.49 28.67
N PHE A 69 1.70 -11.18 28.85
CA PHE A 69 0.81 -10.35 28.05
C PHE A 69 1.10 -10.47 26.54
N ILE A 70 2.37 -10.32 26.14
CA ILE A 70 2.77 -10.40 24.73
C ILE A 70 2.41 -11.78 24.16
N LEU A 71 2.76 -12.85 24.87
CA LEU A 71 2.54 -14.23 24.41
C LEU A 71 1.07 -14.61 24.34
N GLU A 72 0.26 -14.18 25.30
CA GLU A 72 -1.19 -14.44 25.31
C GLU A 72 -1.90 -13.63 24.24
N THR A 73 -1.55 -12.35 24.10
CA THR A 73 -2.13 -11.48 23.08
C THR A 73 -1.81 -11.99 21.67
N ALA A 74 -0.54 -12.30 21.40
CA ALA A 74 -0.12 -12.82 20.08
C ALA A 74 -0.82 -14.14 19.72
N ARG A 75 -1.06 -15.03 20.69
CA ARG A 75 -1.78 -16.31 20.47
C ARG A 75 -3.27 -16.14 20.20
N ASN A 76 -3.87 -15.09 20.72
CA ASN A 76 -5.32 -14.87 20.63
C ASN A 76 -5.73 -14.08 19.37
N ILE A 77 -4.76 -13.58 18.59
CA ILE A 77 -5.06 -12.83 17.38
C ILE A 77 -5.14 -13.78 16.18
N ASP A 78 -6.28 -13.75 15.53
CA ASP A 78 -6.54 -14.46 14.27
C ASP A 78 -5.92 -13.68 13.10
N ILE A 79 -4.63 -13.96 12.83
CA ILE A 79 -3.86 -13.31 11.76
C ILE A 79 -4.50 -13.52 10.38
N PRO A 80 -4.91 -14.75 9.99
CA PRO A 80 -5.58 -14.95 8.70
C PRO A 80 -6.85 -14.11 8.54
N ARG A 81 -7.69 -14.05 9.58
CA ARG A 81 -8.90 -13.21 9.54
C ARG A 81 -8.57 -11.73 9.45
N LEU A 82 -7.58 -11.25 10.21
CA LEU A 82 -7.15 -9.86 10.16
C LEU A 82 -6.64 -9.48 8.76
N ARG A 83 -5.80 -10.33 8.15
CA ARG A 83 -5.33 -10.14 6.77
C ARG A 83 -6.51 -10.05 5.80
N SER A 84 -7.46 -10.97 5.90
CA SER A 84 -8.64 -10.97 5.03
C SER A 84 -9.46 -9.67 5.18
N LEU A 85 -9.66 -9.20 6.40
CA LEU A 85 -10.35 -7.92 6.65
C LEU A 85 -9.60 -6.73 6.05
N MET A 86 -8.27 -6.70 6.17
CA MET A 86 -7.43 -5.65 5.57
C MET A 86 -7.54 -5.65 4.05
N VAL A 87 -7.41 -6.82 3.40
CA VAL A 87 -7.54 -6.94 1.94
C VAL A 87 -8.93 -6.51 1.48
N ASN A 88 -9.99 -6.94 2.17
CA ASN A 88 -11.36 -6.52 1.84
C ASN A 88 -11.55 -5.01 1.97
N ALA A 89 -10.99 -4.39 3.01
CA ALA A 89 -11.03 -2.94 3.17
C ALA A 89 -10.27 -2.22 2.04
N MET A 90 -9.12 -2.75 1.63
CA MET A 90 -8.36 -2.20 0.50
C MET A 90 -9.16 -2.21 -0.80
N VAL A 91 -9.86 -3.32 -1.11
CA VAL A 91 -10.69 -3.45 -2.31
C VAL A 91 -11.84 -2.43 -2.36
N GLN A 92 -12.37 -2.06 -1.19
CA GLN A 92 -13.46 -1.08 -1.08
C GLN A 92 -12.98 0.36 -1.23
N VAL A 93 -11.76 0.66 -0.78
CA VAL A 93 -11.25 2.04 -0.68
C VAL A 93 -10.39 2.43 -1.89
N PHE A 94 -9.59 1.51 -2.41
CA PHE A 94 -8.59 1.80 -3.43
C PHE A 94 -8.95 1.21 -4.79
N THR A 95 -8.50 1.90 -5.82
CA THR A 95 -8.49 1.42 -7.20
C THR A 95 -7.30 0.49 -7.45
N VAL A 96 -7.34 -0.25 -8.56
CA VAL A 96 -6.23 -1.09 -9.02
C VAL A 96 -4.93 -0.30 -9.15
N ASP A 97 -4.98 0.89 -9.74
CA ASP A 97 -3.78 1.70 -10.01
C ASP A 97 -3.13 2.18 -8.71
N GLU A 98 -3.93 2.64 -7.73
CA GLU A 98 -3.43 3.05 -6.42
C GLU A 98 -2.77 1.88 -5.68
N LEU A 99 -3.38 0.69 -5.69
CA LEU A 99 -2.81 -0.49 -5.06
C LEU A 99 -1.49 -0.94 -5.71
N ASN A 100 -1.39 -0.82 -7.04
CA ASN A 100 -0.15 -1.10 -7.76
C ASN A 100 0.94 -0.08 -7.42
N LEU A 101 0.61 1.22 -7.36
CA LEU A 101 1.56 2.27 -6.98
C LEU A 101 2.05 2.10 -5.53
N LEU A 102 1.15 1.74 -4.61
CA LEU A 102 1.52 1.41 -3.24
C LEU A 102 2.48 0.21 -3.22
N THR A 103 2.16 -0.85 -3.96
CA THR A 103 3.02 -2.04 -4.08
C THR A 103 4.41 -1.69 -4.61
N GLU A 104 4.49 -0.90 -5.68
CA GLU A 104 5.75 -0.47 -6.27
C GLU A 104 6.57 0.38 -5.30
N PHE A 105 5.95 1.38 -4.68
CA PHE A 105 6.63 2.27 -3.74
C PHE A 105 7.15 1.49 -2.53
N TYR A 106 6.27 0.82 -1.78
CA TYR A 106 6.64 0.10 -0.55
C TYR A 106 7.51 -1.13 -0.81
N GLY A 107 7.39 -1.74 -1.98
CA GLY A 107 8.25 -2.85 -2.41
C GLY A 107 9.63 -2.43 -2.90
N SER A 108 9.82 -1.15 -3.30
CA SER A 108 11.10 -0.69 -3.84
C SER A 108 12.17 -0.50 -2.75
N PRO A 109 13.47 -0.70 -3.07
CA PRO A 109 14.56 -0.39 -2.13
C PRO A 109 14.55 1.05 -1.64
N THR A 110 14.19 1.99 -2.53
CA THR A 110 14.08 3.42 -2.22
C THR A 110 12.93 3.68 -1.26
N GLY A 111 11.73 3.17 -1.55
CA GLY A 111 10.57 3.35 -0.67
C GLY A 111 10.80 2.75 0.71
N GLN A 112 11.39 1.56 0.80
CA GLN A 112 11.80 0.98 2.09
C GLN A 112 12.82 1.86 2.82
N SER A 113 13.79 2.45 2.12
CA SER A 113 14.76 3.39 2.72
C SER A 113 14.07 4.65 3.24
N ILE A 114 13.13 5.22 2.48
CA ILE A 114 12.32 6.37 2.89
C ILE A 114 11.53 6.03 4.17
N MET A 115 10.84 4.89 4.18
CA MET A 115 10.02 4.48 5.32
C MET A 115 10.85 4.26 6.60
N LYS A 116 12.09 3.79 6.48
CA LYS A 116 13.02 3.66 7.62
C LYS A 116 13.46 5.02 8.19
N LYS A 117 13.59 6.05 7.35
CA LYS A 117 14.03 7.40 7.75
C LYS A 117 12.87 8.30 8.22
N PHE A 118 11.64 7.96 7.85
CA PHE A 118 10.48 8.80 8.16
C PHE A 118 10.27 9.04 9.67
N PRO A 119 10.43 8.04 10.57
CA PRO A 119 10.33 8.28 12.02
C PRO A 119 11.38 9.25 12.55
N GLU A 120 12.62 9.20 12.02
CA GLU A 120 13.70 10.12 12.39
C GLU A 120 13.36 11.55 11.95
N TYR A 121 12.91 11.71 10.69
CA TYR A 121 12.43 12.99 10.18
C TYR A 121 11.29 13.56 11.05
N MET A 122 10.27 12.75 11.36
CA MET A 122 9.18 13.18 12.23
C MET A 122 9.69 13.56 13.63
N GLY A 123 10.60 12.76 14.21
CA GLY A 123 11.24 13.07 15.49
C GLY A 123 11.98 14.42 15.50
N ALA A 124 12.60 14.80 14.39
CA ALA A 124 13.27 16.08 14.24
C ALA A 124 12.30 17.26 14.08
N VAL A 125 11.14 17.05 13.42
CA VAL A 125 10.14 18.11 13.16
C VAL A 125 9.22 18.37 14.35
N MET A 126 8.87 17.33 15.13
CA MET A 126 7.89 17.42 16.22
C MET A 126 8.15 18.53 17.25
N PRO A 127 9.39 18.80 17.72
CA PRO A 127 9.65 19.89 18.67
C PRO A 127 9.28 21.27 18.11
N PHE A 128 9.54 21.51 16.82
CA PHE A 128 9.19 22.78 16.17
C PHE A 128 7.67 22.95 16.04
N MET A 129 6.95 21.87 15.71
CA MET A 129 5.48 21.91 15.70
C MET A 129 4.91 22.19 17.09
N GLN A 130 5.48 21.59 18.14
CA GLN A 130 5.05 21.83 19.52
C GLN A 130 5.30 23.29 19.96
N ASP A 131 6.45 23.86 19.59
CA ASP A 131 6.77 25.26 19.87
C ASP A 131 5.80 26.23 19.18
N GLU A 132 5.48 26.00 17.91
CA GLU A 132 4.51 26.83 17.18
C GLU A 132 3.10 26.72 17.74
N LEU A 133 2.65 25.51 18.12
CA LEU A 133 1.36 25.31 18.79
C LEU A 133 1.30 26.04 20.14
N LYS A 134 2.37 25.97 20.93
CA LYS A 134 2.47 26.67 22.22
C LYS A 134 2.36 28.19 22.02
N LYS A 135 3.15 28.76 21.10
CA LYS A 135 3.09 30.19 20.76
C LYS A 135 1.70 30.63 20.31
N ALA A 136 0.99 29.80 19.54
CA ALA A 136 -0.36 30.09 19.09
C ALA A 136 -1.37 30.08 20.24
N ALA A 137 -1.23 29.15 21.20
CA ALA A 137 -2.09 29.06 22.37
C ALA A 137 -1.90 30.25 23.34
N GLU A 138 -0.67 30.76 23.48
CA GLU A 138 -0.35 31.91 24.34
C GLU A 138 -0.80 33.27 23.77
N LYS A 139 -1.20 33.31 22.50
CA LYS A 139 -1.71 34.53 21.83
C LYS A 139 -3.23 34.69 21.90
N ASN A 140 -3.95 33.76 22.54
CA ASN A 140 -5.38 33.86 22.86
C ASN A 140 -5.58 34.18 24.33
#